data_AF-A0A6N1AFV5-F1
#
_entry.id   AF-A0A6N1AFV5-F1
#
_cell.length_a   1.000
_cell.length_b   1.000
_cell.length_c   1.000
_cell.angle_alpha   90.00
_cell.angle_beta   90.00
_cell.angle_gamma   90.00
#
_symmetry.space_group_name_H-M   'P 1'
#
loop_
_entity.id
_entity.type
_entity.pdbx_description
1 polymer ?
#
loop_
_entity_poly.entity_id
_entity_poly.type
_entity_poly.pdbx_seq_one_letter_code
_entity_poly.pdbx_strand_id
1 'polypeptide(L)'
;MPDHATEQLRELVRNRDRLVQDCGDSVRQLHRLLDLTFPDFKHHIALLDTVLALTILKAFPTATDVAAATPRRLAKLRHGPRHLVGDPLARQFIAAAKQTVAAQSGDVYRVRIRHACEDLALWRTRLLAIDAMIETLLDDHQVGRLLTQKVEAAAGCKVMNIMTGSGMPVSRKVA
;
A
#
# COMPACT_ATOMS: atom_id res chain seq x y z
N MET A 1 14.32 -39.03 -5.11
CA MET A 1 14.78 -37.76 -4.54
C MET A 1 13.70 -36.75 -4.86
N PRO A 2 13.10 -36.04 -3.89
CA PRO A 2 12.26 -34.90 -4.24
C PRO A 2 13.12 -33.97 -5.08
N ASP A 3 12.63 -33.57 -6.26
CA ASP A 3 13.38 -32.65 -7.12
C ASP A 3 13.72 -31.41 -6.30
N HIS A 4 15.00 -31.09 -6.20
CA HIS A 4 15.53 -29.93 -5.46
C HIS A 4 14.75 -28.63 -5.78
N ALA A 5 14.30 -28.49 -7.02
CA ALA A 5 13.42 -27.41 -7.49
C ALA A 5 12.08 -27.32 -6.73
N THR A 6 11.47 -28.47 -6.40
CA THR A 6 10.20 -28.53 -5.66
C THR A 6 10.39 -28.13 -4.20
N GLU A 7 11.52 -28.47 -3.59
CA GLU A 7 11.84 -28.05 -2.21
C GLU A 7 12.11 -26.54 -2.15
N GLN A 8 12.91 -26.02 -3.09
CA GLN A 8 13.18 -24.58 -3.21
C GLN A 8 11.90 -23.76 -3.43
N LEU A 9 11.01 -24.20 -4.32
CA LEU A 9 9.73 -23.53 -4.55
C LEU A 9 8.87 -23.51 -3.27
N ARG A 10 8.83 -24.62 -2.53
CA ARG A 10 8.07 -24.70 -1.27
C ARG A 10 8.63 -23.74 -0.21
N GLU A 11 9.94 -23.64 -0.08
CA GLU A 11 10.58 -22.69 0.82
C GLU A 11 10.30 -21.24 0.43
N LEU A 12 10.38 -20.91 -0.86
CA LEU A 12 10.04 -19.58 -1.37
C LEU A 12 8.59 -19.19 -1.11
N VAL A 13 7.64 -20.12 -1.35
CA VAL A 13 6.21 -19.89 -1.06
C VAL A 13 5.98 -19.68 0.44
N ARG A 14 6.61 -20.48 1.31
CA ARG A 14 6.51 -20.28 2.77
C ARG A 14 7.08 -18.94 3.23
N ASN A 15 8.20 -18.51 2.63
CA ASN A 15 8.79 -17.20 2.91
C ASN A 15 7.84 -16.08 2.47
N ARG A 16 7.27 -16.19 1.27
CA ARG A 16 6.25 -15.27 0.76
C ARG A 16 5.07 -15.15 1.72
N ASP A 17 4.51 -16.27 2.17
CA ASP A 17 3.35 -16.28 3.07
C ASP A 17 3.67 -15.55 4.38
N ARG A 18 4.87 -15.75 4.92
CA ARG A 18 5.34 -15.02 6.11
C ARG A 18 5.43 -13.51 5.85
N LEU A 19 5.98 -13.10 4.72
CA LEU A 19 6.07 -11.68 4.37
C LEU A 19 4.71 -11.04 4.12
N VAL A 20 3.75 -11.80 3.57
CA VAL A 20 2.35 -11.34 3.43
C VAL A 20 1.74 -11.10 4.80
N GLN A 21 2.00 -11.98 5.78
CA GLN A 21 1.56 -11.80 7.16
C GLN A 21 2.18 -10.56 7.80
N ASP A 22 3.52 -10.41 7.73
CA ASP A 22 4.25 -9.25 8.29
C ASP A 22 3.77 -7.92 7.68
N CYS A 23 3.50 -7.92 6.36
CA CYS A 23 2.92 -6.78 5.66
C CYS A 23 1.51 -6.46 6.20
N GLY A 24 0.66 -7.48 6.34
CA GLY A 24 -0.68 -7.33 6.91
C GLY A 24 -0.67 -6.76 8.33
N ASP A 25 0.25 -7.20 9.18
CA ASP A 25 0.41 -6.69 10.55
C ASP A 25 0.89 -5.24 10.56
N SER A 26 1.82 -4.90 9.67
CA SER A 26 2.28 -3.52 9.49
C SER A 26 1.14 -2.58 9.03
N VAL A 27 0.27 -3.05 8.11
CA VAL A 27 -0.91 -2.30 7.66
C VAL A 27 -1.89 -2.10 8.83
N ARG A 28 -2.17 -3.14 9.62
CA ARG A 28 -3.03 -3.04 10.81
C ARG A 28 -2.45 -2.06 11.84
N GLN A 29 -1.13 -2.06 12.04
CA GLN A 29 -0.47 -1.09 12.91
C GLN A 29 -0.66 0.34 12.39
N LEU A 30 -0.51 0.57 11.09
CA LEU A 30 -0.75 1.88 10.49
C LEU A 30 -2.22 2.31 10.63
N HIS A 31 -3.19 1.41 10.45
CA HIS A 31 -4.60 1.72 10.70
C HIS A 31 -4.84 2.18 12.12
N ARG A 32 -4.28 1.49 13.12
CA ARG A 32 -4.41 1.87 14.54
C ARG A 32 -3.80 3.23 14.83
N LEU A 33 -2.66 3.55 14.21
CA LEU A 33 -2.05 4.88 14.34
C LEU A 33 -2.95 5.95 13.73
N LEU A 34 -3.49 5.72 12.53
CA LEU A 34 -4.37 6.69 11.88
C LEU A 34 -5.71 6.84 12.59
N ASP A 35 -6.25 5.82 13.24
CA ASP A 35 -7.45 6.00 14.08
C ASP A 35 -7.22 7.02 15.21
N LEU A 36 -5.99 7.12 15.71
CA LEU A 36 -5.61 8.04 16.78
C LEU A 36 -5.19 9.43 16.26
N THR A 37 -4.64 9.52 15.06
CA THR A 37 -4.07 10.77 14.52
C THR A 37 -4.89 11.40 13.40
N PHE A 38 -5.65 10.62 12.64
CA PHE A 38 -6.46 11.07 11.51
C PHE A 38 -7.49 10.01 11.02
N PRO A 39 -8.61 9.81 11.74
CA PRO A 39 -9.61 8.79 11.39
C PRO A 39 -10.24 9.00 10.00
N ASP A 40 -10.43 10.26 9.58
CA ASP A 40 -11.05 10.58 8.29
C ASP A 40 -10.17 10.24 7.08
N PHE A 41 -8.87 9.95 7.30
CA PHE A 41 -7.95 9.53 6.24
C PHE A 41 -8.49 8.34 5.44
N LYS A 42 -9.12 7.38 6.13
CA LYS A 42 -9.61 6.11 5.54
C LYS A 42 -10.83 6.30 4.63
N HIS A 43 -11.57 7.40 4.80
CA HIS A 43 -12.72 7.72 3.95
C HIS A 43 -12.28 8.20 2.56
N HIS A 44 -11.08 8.80 2.46
CA HIS A 44 -10.54 9.29 1.21
C HIS A 44 -9.63 8.27 0.52
N ILE A 45 -8.95 7.43 1.29
CA ILE A 45 -8.01 6.44 0.77
C ILE A 45 -8.33 5.09 1.41
N ALA A 46 -8.97 4.21 0.62
CA ALA A 46 -9.41 2.90 1.08
C ALA A 46 -8.24 1.96 1.47
N LEU A 47 -7.07 2.14 0.85
CA LEU A 47 -5.94 1.23 0.98
C LEU A 47 -4.65 1.98 1.38
N LEU A 48 -4.18 1.71 2.60
CA LEU A 48 -3.06 2.40 3.23
C LEU A 48 -1.68 1.92 2.78
N ASP A 49 -1.61 0.76 2.14
CA ASP A 49 -0.40 0.20 1.58
C ASP A 49 -0.09 0.76 0.18
N THR A 50 -0.98 1.55 -0.40
CA THR A 50 -0.79 2.13 -1.74
C THR A 50 0.32 3.18 -1.76
N VAL A 51 0.98 3.31 -2.92
CA VAL A 51 2.04 4.32 -3.12
C VAL A 51 1.50 5.73 -2.84
N LEU A 52 0.25 6.00 -3.20
CA LEU A 52 -0.43 7.26 -2.89
C LEU A 52 -0.53 7.50 -1.39
N ALA A 53 -1.07 6.55 -0.63
CA ALA A 53 -1.23 6.65 0.81
C ALA A 53 0.12 6.88 1.50
N LEU A 54 1.12 6.05 1.18
CA LEU A 54 2.46 6.14 1.76
C LEU A 54 3.14 7.47 1.42
N THR A 55 2.94 7.99 0.22
CA THR A 55 3.49 9.30 -0.19
C THR A 55 2.90 10.43 0.64
N ILE A 56 1.57 10.44 0.81
CA ILE A 56 0.88 11.47 1.58
C ILE A 56 1.29 11.38 3.05
N LEU A 57 1.29 10.19 3.65
CA LEU A 57 1.61 9.96 5.06
C LEU A 57 3.07 10.25 5.39
N LYS A 58 4.01 10.00 4.47
CA LYS A 58 5.42 10.39 4.64
C LYS A 58 5.59 11.90 4.66
N ALA A 59 4.81 12.64 3.87
CA ALA A 59 4.87 14.10 3.81
C ALA A 59 4.08 14.78 4.94
N PHE A 60 2.95 14.20 5.33
CA PHE A 60 2.00 14.74 6.30
C PHE A 60 1.45 13.59 7.18
N PRO A 61 2.15 13.22 8.26
CA PRO A 61 1.82 12.04 9.05
C PRO A 61 0.59 12.22 9.95
N THR A 62 0.21 13.44 10.33
CA THR A 62 -0.93 13.69 11.25
C THR A 62 -1.98 14.59 10.62
N ALA A 63 -3.22 14.57 11.12
CA ALA A 63 -4.27 15.48 10.65
C ALA A 63 -3.85 16.95 10.82
N THR A 64 -3.14 17.29 11.91
CA THR A 64 -2.62 18.65 12.12
C THR A 64 -1.61 19.06 11.05
N ASP A 65 -0.76 18.14 10.59
CA ASP A 65 0.16 18.41 9.48
C ASP A 65 -0.56 18.65 8.16
N VAL A 66 -1.60 17.88 7.90
CA VAL A 66 -2.45 18.03 6.72
C VAL A 66 -3.22 19.35 6.80
N ALA A 67 -3.81 19.67 7.94
CA ALA A 67 -4.58 20.91 8.16
C ALA A 67 -3.71 22.17 8.04
N ALA A 68 -2.45 22.10 8.46
CA ALA A 68 -1.46 23.16 8.30
C ALA A 68 -0.87 23.26 6.88
N ALA A 69 -1.06 22.24 6.04
CA ALA A 69 -0.55 22.23 4.68
C ALA A 69 -1.34 23.15 3.75
N THR A 70 -0.67 23.65 2.71
CA THR A 70 -1.36 24.32 1.61
C THR A 70 -1.88 23.30 0.60
N PRO A 71 -3.07 23.49 0.00
CA PRO A 71 -3.61 22.58 -1.02
C PRO A 71 -2.65 22.34 -2.18
N ARG A 72 -1.92 23.39 -2.59
CA ARG A 72 -0.88 23.28 -3.64
C ARG A 72 0.26 22.34 -3.26
N ARG A 73 0.69 22.33 -2.00
CA ARG A 73 1.79 21.47 -1.54
C ARG A 73 1.37 20.01 -1.56
N LEU A 74 0.15 19.72 -1.12
CA LEU A 74 -0.38 18.35 -1.13
C LEU A 74 -0.72 17.87 -2.55
N ALA A 75 -1.28 18.73 -3.40
CA ALA A 75 -1.59 18.42 -4.80
C ALA A 75 -0.35 18.10 -5.65
N LYS A 76 0.79 18.74 -5.34
CA LYS A 76 2.07 18.54 -6.04
C LYS A 76 2.81 17.27 -5.63
N LEU A 77 2.35 16.55 -4.61
CA LEU A 77 2.96 15.28 -4.25
C LEU A 77 2.83 14.30 -5.41
N ARG A 78 3.96 13.70 -5.80
CA ARG A 78 4.02 12.67 -6.84
C ARG A 78 3.96 11.30 -6.20
N HIS A 79 3.01 10.49 -6.64
CA HIS A 79 2.93 9.07 -6.31
C HIS A 79 3.25 8.30 -7.59
N GLY A 80 4.50 7.83 -7.70
CA GLY A 80 5.01 7.20 -8.91
C GLY A 80 5.39 8.19 -10.04
N PRO A 81 5.74 7.66 -11.22
CA PRO A 81 6.41 8.43 -12.27
C PRO A 81 5.48 9.41 -13.02
N ARG A 82 4.17 9.13 -13.08
CA ARG A 82 3.20 9.91 -13.89
C ARG A 82 2.01 10.46 -13.11
N HIS A 83 1.89 10.18 -11.81
CA HIS A 83 0.70 10.56 -11.05
C HIS A 83 0.99 11.57 -9.95
N LEU A 84 0.12 12.57 -9.88
CA LEU A 84 0.05 13.57 -8.82
C LEU A 84 -1.17 13.27 -7.95
N VAL A 85 -1.17 13.75 -6.71
CA VAL A 85 -2.36 13.71 -5.85
C VAL A 85 -3.50 14.53 -6.47
N GLY A 86 -3.16 15.70 -7.04
CA GLY A 86 -4.11 16.59 -7.72
C GLY A 86 -4.86 17.52 -6.77
N ASP A 87 -5.30 18.66 -7.32
CA ASP A 87 -5.96 19.74 -6.58
C ASP A 87 -7.30 19.37 -5.94
N PRO A 88 -8.21 18.63 -6.60
CA PRO A 88 -9.51 18.28 -6.03
C PRO A 88 -9.39 17.42 -4.78
N LEU A 89 -8.58 16.36 -4.86
CA LEU A 89 -8.31 15.47 -3.75
C LEU A 89 -7.61 16.22 -2.61
N ALA A 90 -6.65 17.09 -2.94
CA ALA A 90 -5.94 17.86 -1.93
C ALA A 90 -6.84 18.78 -1.10
N ARG A 91 -7.81 19.44 -1.73
CA ARG A 91 -8.74 20.33 -1.04
C ARG A 91 -9.71 19.57 -0.15
N GLN A 92 -10.27 18.47 -0.65
CA GLN A 92 -11.17 17.61 0.13
C GLN A 92 -10.44 17.07 1.37
N PHE A 93 -9.21 16.62 1.17
CA PHE A 93 -8.40 16.02 2.22
C PHE A 93 -8.00 17.02 3.32
N ILE A 94 -7.65 18.26 2.95
CA ILE A 94 -7.38 19.34 3.93
C ILE A 94 -8.66 19.77 4.64
N ALA A 95 -9.79 19.82 3.95
CA ALA A 95 -11.07 20.15 4.57
C ALA A 95 -11.46 19.12 5.64
N ALA A 96 -11.30 17.82 5.34
CA ALA A 96 -11.50 16.74 6.31
C ALA A 96 -10.55 16.85 7.50
N ALA A 97 -9.25 17.07 7.25
CA ALA A 97 -8.26 17.21 8.31
C ALA A 97 -8.55 18.36 9.30
N LYS A 98 -9.16 19.45 8.82
CA LYS A 98 -9.57 20.58 9.67
C LYS A 98 -10.79 20.27 10.55
N GLN A 99 -11.61 19.31 10.16
CA GLN A 99 -12.80 18.90 10.90
C GLN A 99 -12.50 17.79 11.92
N THR A 100 -11.32 17.17 11.86
CA THR A 100 -10.88 16.16 12.82
C THR A 100 -10.57 16.79 14.19
N VAL A 101 -11.47 16.60 15.15
CA VAL A 101 -11.43 17.28 16.47
C VAL A 101 -10.47 16.62 17.49
N ALA A 102 -9.96 15.42 17.22
CA ALA A 102 -9.23 14.61 18.21
C ALA A 102 -7.96 13.93 17.66
N ALA A 103 -7.09 14.69 17.00
CA ALA A 103 -5.84 14.15 16.44
C ALA A 103 -4.70 14.16 17.48
N GLN A 104 -4.25 12.98 17.91
CA GLN A 104 -2.97 12.89 18.61
C GLN A 104 -1.83 13.31 17.68
N SER A 105 -1.12 14.38 18.05
CA SER A 105 -0.23 15.09 17.12
C SER A 105 1.23 15.16 17.59
N GLY A 106 1.55 14.43 18.66
CA GLY A 106 2.89 14.40 19.25
C GLY A 106 3.95 13.79 18.32
N ASP A 107 5.21 14.17 18.52
CA ASP A 107 6.33 13.78 17.67
C ASP A 107 6.55 12.26 17.59
N VAL A 108 6.23 11.55 18.67
CA VAL A 108 6.27 10.08 18.71
C VAL A 108 5.36 9.47 17.64
N TYR A 109 4.14 10.00 17.45
CA TYR A 109 3.23 9.49 16.44
C TYR A 109 3.71 9.79 15.02
N ARG A 110 4.32 10.96 14.80
CA ARG A 110 4.91 11.32 13.51
C ARG A 110 6.04 10.37 13.11
N VAL A 111 6.90 10.04 14.06
CA VAL A 111 8.00 9.07 13.86
C VAL A 111 7.43 7.68 13.60
N ARG A 112 6.48 7.22 14.41
CA ARG A 112 5.86 5.89 14.25
C ARG A 112 5.14 5.72 12.91
N ILE A 113 4.39 6.72 12.45
CA ILE A 113 3.69 6.68 11.16
C ILE A 113 4.70 6.61 10.01
N ARG A 114 5.78 7.39 10.10
CA ARG A 114 6.82 7.39 9.07
C ARG A 114 7.56 6.05 8.99
N HIS A 115 7.94 5.47 10.13
CA HIS A 115 8.54 4.13 10.16
C HIS A 115 7.59 3.07 9.61
N ALA A 116 6.31 3.08 10.02
CA ALA A 116 5.32 2.19 9.45
C ALA A 116 5.21 2.35 7.91
N CYS A 117 5.32 3.57 7.38
CA CYS A 117 5.32 3.79 5.93
C CYS A 117 6.62 3.33 5.23
N GLU A 118 7.75 3.38 5.92
CA GLU A 118 9.04 2.86 5.44
C GLU A 118 9.03 1.34 5.40
N ASP A 119 8.58 0.70 6.48
CA ASP A 119 8.43 -0.74 6.60
C ASP A 119 7.48 -1.27 5.51
N LEU A 120 6.31 -0.66 5.35
CA LEU A 120 5.36 -1.05 4.29
C LEU A 120 5.94 -0.91 2.89
N ALA A 121 6.69 0.16 2.61
CA ALA A 121 7.35 0.31 1.32
C ALA A 121 8.38 -0.80 1.08
N LEU A 122 9.16 -1.15 2.11
CA LEU A 122 10.15 -2.23 2.04
C LEU A 122 9.50 -3.61 1.85
N TRP A 123 8.44 -3.91 2.61
CA TRP A 123 7.69 -5.16 2.47
C TRP A 123 7.12 -5.34 1.08
N ARG A 124 6.58 -4.27 0.47
CA ARG A 124 6.11 -4.29 -0.91
C ARG A 124 7.22 -4.64 -1.89
N THR A 125 8.38 -4.00 -1.80
CA THR A 125 9.52 -4.30 -2.68
C THR A 125 9.98 -5.74 -2.52
N ARG A 126 10.04 -6.25 -1.28
CA ARG A 126 10.43 -7.65 -1.00
C ARG A 126 9.43 -8.65 -1.54
N LEU A 127 8.12 -8.40 -1.37
CA LEU A 127 7.06 -9.26 -1.91
C LEU A 127 7.13 -9.34 -3.43
N LEU A 128 7.31 -8.20 -4.11
CA LEU A 128 7.47 -8.17 -5.57
C LEU A 128 8.70 -8.96 -6.04
N ALA A 129 9.82 -8.87 -5.31
CA ALA A 129 11.01 -9.62 -5.64
C ALA A 129 10.80 -11.13 -5.49
N ILE A 130 10.14 -11.57 -4.41
CA ILE A 130 9.85 -12.99 -4.19
C ILE A 130 8.80 -13.53 -5.16
N ASP A 131 7.78 -12.74 -5.48
CA ASP A 131 6.81 -13.09 -6.53
C ASP A 131 7.53 -13.32 -7.87
N ALA A 132 8.43 -12.42 -8.28
CA ALA A 132 9.20 -12.57 -9.52
C ALA A 132 10.14 -13.79 -9.49
N MET A 133 10.75 -14.10 -8.34
CA MET A 133 11.57 -15.30 -8.18
C MET A 133 10.74 -16.59 -8.30
N ILE A 134 9.53 -16.61 -7.71
CA ILE A 134 8.61 -17.73 -7.82
C ILE A 134 8.16 -17.91 -9.28
N GLU A 135 7.80 -16.82 -9.97
CA GLU A 135 7.42 -16.85 -11.39
C GLU A 135 8.56 -17.41 -12.26
N THR A 136 9.78 -16.90 -12.09
CA THR A 136 10.96 -17.38 -12.83
C THR A 136 11.19 -18.87 -12.61
N LEU A 137 11.12 -19.34 -11.35
CA LEU A 137 11.33 -20.75 -11.03
C LEU A 137 10.20 -21.65 -11.58
N LEU A 138 8.97 -21.15 -11.66
CA LEU A 138 7.84 -21.86 -12.28
C LEU A 138 7.97 -21.95 -13.80
N ASP A 139 8.52 -20.91 -14.45
CA ASP A 139 8.76 -20.89 -15.89
C ASP A 139 9.92 -21.80 -16.30
N ASP A 140 11.01 -21.80 -15.51
CA ASP A 140 12.20 -22.62 -15.74
C ASP A 140 11.92 -24.12 -15.57
N HIS A 141 11.00 -24.49 -14.69
CA HIS A 141 10.62 -25.88 -14.45
C HIS A 141 9.25 -26.19 -15.06
N GLN A 142 9.23 -26.96 -16.16
CA GLN A 142 8.01 -27.48 -16.83
C GLN A 142 6.98 -28.13 -15.87
N VAL A 143 7.42 -28.54 -14.67
CA VAL A 143 6.64 -29.09 -13.56
C VAL A 143 5.69 -28.06 -12.91
N GLY A 144 5.95 -26.75 -13.05
CA GLY A 144 5.10 -25.67 -12.57
C GLY A 144 3.68 -25.68 -13.14
N ARG A 145 3.49 -26.22 -14.35
CA ARG A 145 2.18 -26.38 -15.00
C ARG A 145 1.28 -27.46 -14.39
N LEU A 146 1.86 -28.43 -13.67
CA LEU A 146 1.10 -29.51 -13.02
C LEU A 146 0.72 -29.17 -11.57
N LEU A 147 1.44 -28.24 -10.93
CA LEU A 147 1.19 -27.83 -9.55
C LEU A 147 0.30 -26.57 -9.45
N THR A 148 0.11 -25.83 -10.55
CA THR A 148 -0.79 -24.65 -10.61
C THR A 148 -2.23 -24.97 -10.27
N GLN A 149 -2.69 -26.22 -10.43
CA GLN A 149 -4.07 -26.60 -10.06
C GLN A 149 -4.37 -26.48 -8.56
N LYS A 150 -3.34 -26.41 -7.69
CA LYS A 150 -3.50 -26.07 -6.26
C LYS A 150 -2.87 -24.73 -5.87
N VAL A 151 -1.89 -24.25 -6.65
CA VAL A 151 -1.25 -22.94 -6.40
C VAL A 151 -2.12 -21.77 -6.90
N GLU A 152 -3.14 -21.98 -7.74
CA GLU A 152 -4.11 -20.91 -8.08
C GLU A 152 -4.81 -20.30 -6.85
N ALA A 153 -4.88 -21.01 -5.71
CA ALA A 153 -5.33 -20.44 -4.45
C ALA A 153 -4.29 -19.56 -3.73
N ALA A 154 -2.98 -19.74 -4.00
CA ALA A 154 -1.87 -18.99 -3.39
C ALA A 154 -1.31 -17.89 -4.32
N ALA A 155 -1.24 -18.14 -5.63
CA ALA A 155 -1.02 -17.17 -6.70
C ALA A 155 -2.25 -16.29 -6.96
N GLY A 156 -3.43 -16.71 -6.48
CA GLY A 156 -4.64 -15.91 -6.40
C GLY A 156 -4.55 -14.71 -5.44
N CYS A 157 -3.40 -14.45 -4.82
CA CYS A 157 -3.15 -13.17 -4.17
C CYS A 157 -2.75 -12.15 -5.24
N LYS A 158 -3.78 -11.58 -5.87
CA LYS A 158 -3.80 -10.30 -6.58
C LYS A 158 -3.28 -9.15 -5.70
N VAL A 159 -2.02 -9.20 -5.26
CA VAL A 159 -1.36 -8.02 -4.65
C VAL A 159 -1.07 -6.96 -5.73
N MET A 160 -1.20 -7.32 -7.01
CA MET A 160 -1.00 -6.44 -8.16
C MET A 160 -2.28 -5.92 -8.83
N ASN A 161 -3.49 -6.20 -8.31
CA ASN A 161 -4.73 -5.67 -8.93
C ASN A 161 -5.24 -4.36 -8.32
N ILE A 162 -4.42 -3.69 -7.51
CA ILE A 162 -4.71 -2.36 -6.95
C ILE A 162 -3.81 -1.27 -7.58
N MET A 163 -2.77 -1.63 -8.35
CA MET A 163 -1.87 -0.64 -8.97
C MET A 163 -2.33 -0.11 -10.34
N THR A 164 -3.46 -0.60 -10.88
CA THR A 164 -4.12 -0.04 -12.06
C THR A 164 -5.61 0.11 -11.80
N GLY A 165 -5.99 1.17 -11.08
CA GLY A 165 -7.38 1.42 -10.73
C GLY A 165 -7.67 2.88 -10.37
N SER A 166 -6.90 3.84 -10.90
CA SER A 166 -7.35 5.24 -10.99
C SER A 166 -7.83 5.52 -12.41
N GLY A 167 -8.83 4.75 -12.84
CA GLY A 167 -9.80 5.23 -13.79
C GLY A 167 -10.78 6.09 -13.02
N MET A 168 -10.48 7.37 -12.85
CA MET A 168 -11.56 8.33 -12.61
C MET A 168 -12.47 8.29 -13.86
N PRO A 169 -13.77 7.98 -13.76
CA PRO A 169 -14.69 8.40 -14.79
C PRO A 169 -14.84 9.92 -14.65
N VAL A 170 -14.01 10.65 -15.40
CA VAL A 170 -14.31 12.04 -15.76
C VAL A 170 -15.42 12.00 -16.80
N SER A 171 -16.53 12.65 -16.44
CA SER A 171 -17.60 13.17 -17.29
C SER A 171 -18.67 12.22 -17.83
N ARG A 172 -19.91 12.46 -17.38
CA ARG A 172 -20.98 12.96 -18.27
C ARG A 172 -22.04 13.78 -17.51
N LYS A 173 -21.92 15.12 -17.63
CA LYS A 173 -22.91 16.07 -18.20
C LYS A 173 -24.21 15.39 -18.70
N VAL A 174 -25.45 15.87 -18.49
CA VAL A 174 -26.07 17.11 -19.03
C VAL A 174 -27.51 17.18 -18.49
N ALA A 175 -28.03 18.42 -18.38
CA ALA A 175 -29.42 18.89 -18.24
C ALA A 175 -29.94 19.03 -16.80
#